data_AF-A0A0D1C8C7-F1
#
_entry.id   AF-A0A0D1C8C7-F1
#
_cell.length_a   1.000
_cell.length_b   1.000
_cell.length_c   1.000
_cell.angle_alpha   90.00
_cell.angle_beta   90.00
_cell.angle_gamma   90.00
#
_symmetry.space_group_name_H-M   'P 1'
#
loop_
_entity.id
_entity.type
_entity.pdbx_description
1 polymer ?
#
loop_
_entity_poly.entity_id
_entity_poly.type
_entity_poly.pdbx_seq_one_letter_code
_entity_poly.pdbx_strand_id
1 'polypeptide(L)'
;MAGTQPKQLPDVPKYWYGHGIEGWNNKSIIHAYTPEEWGLGGNNPSGGNYRARTFTGLSVVTVLMTIPAILAPLGVVFGLIALLISFPDPGDIGMGLITIVGSLLCTALFTGGWVLSIKALREEWQARKLRKAKGLPKPLYAVTDDQARRWFEEHPGTLEITRENFPNSTSPFPGEPGFIAPERTDRGPQP
;
A
#
# COMPACT_ATOMS: atom_id res chain seq x y z
N MET A 1 -19.59 30.79 32.47
CA MET A 1 -18.72 30.52 31.31
C MET A 1 -18.46 29.02 31.28
N ALA A 2 -19.09 28.30 30.36
CA ALA A 2 -18.99 26.86 30.27
C ALA A 2 -17.58 26.48 29.76
N GLY A 3 -16.81 25.79 30.60
CA GLY A 3 -15.54 25.21 30.20
C GLY A 3 -15.78 24.18 29.10
N THR A 4 -15.41 24.53 27.88
CA THR A 4 -15.31 23.57 26.79
C THR A 4 -14.19 22.61 27.15
N GLN A 5 -14.55 21.41 27.57
CA GLN A 5 -13.59 20.33 27.74
C GLN A 5 -12.82 20.17 26.41
N PRO A 6 -11.48 20.09 26.43
CA PRO A 6 -10.72 19.84 25.22
C PRO A 6 -11.22 18.51 24.65
N LYS A 7 -11.72 18.56 23.42
CA LYS A 7 -12.15 17.40 22.65
C LYS A 7 -10.96 16.43 22.63
N GLN A 8 -11.02 15.38 23.45
CA GLN A 8 -10.03 14.30 23.45
C GLN A 8 -9.93 13.84 21.99
N LEU A 9 -8.77 14.08 21.37
CA LEU A 9 -8.49 13.44 20.09
C LEU A 9 -8.64 11.94 20.36
N PRO A 10 -9.30 11.18 19.46
CA PRO A 10 -9.38 9.73 19.63
C PRO A 10 -7.95 9.22 19.78
N ASP A 11 -7.71 8.50 20.89
CA ASP A 11 -6.41 7.93 21.18
C ASP A 11 -5.99 7.10 19.95
N VAL A 12 -4.81 7.40 19.40
CA VAL A 12 -4.33 6.70 18.21
C VAL A 12 -4.21 5.23 18.61
N PRO A 13 -4.87 4.29 17.90
CA PRO A 13 -4.85 2.89 18.29
C PRO A 13 -3.40 2.40 18.30
N LYS A 14 -3.03 1.77 19.42
CA LYS A 14 -1.68 1.25 19.67
C LYS A 14 -1.25 0.24 18.61
N TYR A 15 -2.22 -0.54 18.13
CA TYR A 15 -2.02 -1.53 17.08
C TYR A 15 -3.08 -1.41 15.99
N TRP A 16 -2.66 -1.77 14.79
CA TRP A 16 -3.49 -2.02 13.62
C TRP A 16 -3.41 -3.49 13.27
N TYR A 17 -4.52 -4.07 12.85
CA TYR A 17 -4.60 -5.50 12.61
C TYR A 17 -4.82 -5.79 11.13
N GLY A 18 -4.08 -6.76 10.60
CA GLY A 18 -4.25 -7.18 9.21
C GLY A 18 -3.73 -8.56 8.91
N HIS A 19 -4.27 -9.16 7.87
CA HIS A 19 -3.79 -10.45 7.38
C HIS A 19 -2.44 -10.32 6.70
N GLY A 20 -1.46 -11.11 7.13
CA GLY A 20 -0.20 -11.34 6.48
C GLY A 20 -0.12 -12.77 5.95
N ILE A 21 0.62 -12.96 4.86
CA ILE A 21 1.00 -14.31 4.43
C ILE A 21 2.31 -14.66 5.08
N GLU A 22 2.33 -15.76 5.83
CA GLU A 22 3.52 -16.27 6.49
C GLU A 22 3.93 -17.64 5.92
N GLY A 23 5.25 -17.80 5.72
CA GLY A 23 5.85 -19.05 5.29
C GLY A 23 5.58 -19.45 3.84
N TRP A 24 6.13 -20.60 3.47
CA TRP A 24 6.04 -21.14 2.09
C TRP A 24 4.66 -21.71 1.76
N ASN A 25 3.87 -22.05 2.78
CA ASN A 25 2.53 -22.64 2.65
C ASN A 25 1.42 -21.60 2.43
N ASN A 26 1.76 -20.33 2.23
CA ASN A 26 0.81 -19.23 2.07
C ASN A 26 -0.28 -19.15 3.16
N LYS A 27 0.06 -19.49 4.41
CA LYS A 27 -0.92 -19.44 5.50
C LYS A 27 -1.23 -17.97 5.81
N SER A 28 -2.51 -17.62 5.77
CA SER A 28 -2.99 -16.30 6.16
C SER A 28 -3.08 -16.23 7.69
N ILE A 29 -2.34 -15.31 8.29
CA ILE A 29 -2.23 -15.12 9.74
C ILE A 29 -2.53 -13.66 10.06
N ILE A 30 -3.21 -13.39 11.18
CA ILE A 30 -3.47 -12.01 11.61
C ILE A 30 -2.27 -11.54 12.41
N HIS A 31 -1.69 -10.41 12.00
CA HIS A 31 -0.60 -9.75 12.71
C HIS A 31 -1.07 -8.41 13.28
N ALA A 32 -0.50 -8.05 14.42
CA ALA A 32 -0.60 -6.72 15.01
C ALA A 32 0.58 -5.88 14.51
N TYR A 33 0.29 -4.70 14.00
CA TYR A 33 1.26 -3.75 13.47
C TYR A 33 1.19 -2.47 14.29
N THR A 34 2.33 -1.95 14.72
CA THR A 34 2.38 -0.58 15.23
C THR A 34 2.01 0.42 14.11
N PRO A 35 1.63 1.67 14.44
CA PRO A 35 1.33 2.69 13.43
C PRO A 35 2.46 2.87 12.40
N GLU A 36 3.71 2.79 12.85
CA GLU A 36 4.90 2.87 11.98
C GLU A 36 4.99 1.68 11.03
N GLU A 37 4.76 0.46 11.52
CA GLU A 37 4.81 -0.77 10.72
C GLU A 37 3.65 -0.87 9.75
N TRP A 38 2.49 -0.39 10.16
CA TRP A 38 1.31 -0.28 9.33
C TRP A 38 1.54 0.66 8.15
N GLY A 39 2.24 1.77 8.39
CA GLY A 39 2.68 2.72 7.37
C GLY A 39 3.59 2.10 6.29
N LEU A 40 4.33 1.03 6.61
CA LEU A 40 5.17 0.30 5.65
C LEU A 40 4.36 -0.56 4.65
N GLY A 41 3.04 -0.71 4.85
CA GLY A 41 2.14 -1.45 3.96
C GLY A 41 1.73 -0.71 2.69
N GLY A 42 1.91 0.61 2.66
CA GLY A 42 1.57 1.49 1.54
C GLY A 42 0.14 2.04 1.62
N ASN A 43 0.05 3.32 1.99
CA ASN A 43 -1.12 4.22 1.92
C ASN A 43 -2.47 3.67 2.40
N ASN A 44 -2.71 3.75 3.71
CA ASN A 44 -3.58 4.77 4.35
C ASN A 44 -3.76 4.32 5.82
N PRO A 45 -3.43 5.14 6.83
CA PRO A 45 -3.74 4.86 8.23
C PRO A 45 -5.24 5.06 8.54
N SER A 46 -6.09 5.21 7.54
CA SER A 46 -7.55 5.15 7.67
C SER A 46 -8.07 4.09 6.72
N GLY A 47 -8.67 3.05 7.29
CA GLY A 47 -9.03 1.80 6.61
C GLY A 47 -9.63 2.02 5.23
N GLY A 48 -9.01 1.40 4.24
CA GLY A 48 -9.49 1.44 2.86
C GLY A 48 -8.63 0.52 2.02
N ASN A 49 -9.10 -0.71 1.86
CA ASN A 49 -8.66 -1.69 0.86
C ASN A 49 -7.17 -1.59 0.48
N TYR A 50 -6.30 -2.36 1.15
CA TYR A 50 -4.91 -2.58 0.73
C TYR A 50 -4.92 -3.36 -0.58
N ARG A 51 -5.33 -2.71 -1.68
CA ARG A 51 -5.04 -3.20 -3.02
C ARG A 51 -3.54 -3.05 -3.17
N ALA A 52 -2.85 -4.10 -2.70
CA ALA A 52 -1.43 -4.19 -2.66
C ALA A 52 -0.89 -3.77 -4.01
N ARG A 53 -0.20 -2.63 -4.05
CA ARG A 53 0.85 -2.45 -5.05
C ARG A 53 1.81 -3.60 -4.83
N THR A 54 1.66 -4.66 -5.61
CA THR A 54 2.62 -5.75 -5.62
C THR A 54 3.85 -5.20 -6.32
N PHE A 55 5.02 -5.38 -5.72
CA PHE A 55 6.28 -5.00 -6.37
C PHE A 55 6.39 -5.58 -7.77
N THR A 56 5.86 -6.80 -7.98
CA THR A 56 5.77 -7.44 -9.30
C THR A 56 4.92 -6.61 -10.26
N GLY A 57 3.71 -6.18 -9.87
CA GLY A 57 2.87 -5.35 -10.70
C GLY A 57 3.52 -4.00 -11.04
N LEU A 58 4.10 -3.34 -10.04
CA LEU A 58 4.87 -2.11 -10.25
C LEU A 58 6.08 -2.32 -11.17
N SER A 59 6.77 -3.46 -11.06
CA SER A 59 7.94 -3.78 -11.89
C SER A 59 7.55 -4.00 -13.33
N VAL A 60 6.49 -4.77 -13.58
CA VAL A 60 5.95 -5.01 -14.93
C VAL A 60 5.52 -3.69 -15.57
N VAL A 61 4.75 -2.86 -14.86
CA VAL A 61 4.34 -1.54 -15.36
C VAL A 61 5.55 -0.66 -15.65
N THR A 62 6.56 -0.65 -14.78
CA THR A 62 7.79 0.14 -15.00
C THR A 62 8.53 -0.32 -16.26
N VAL A 63 8.72 -1.64 -16.45
CA VAL A 63 9.38 -2.20 -17.64
C VAL A 63 8.60 -1.86 -18.90
N LEU A 64 7.27 -2.03 -18.89
CA LEU A 64 6.40 -1.68 -20.03
C LEU A 64 6.47 -0.20 -20.38
N MET A 65 6.54 0.69 -19.37
CA MET A 65 6.64 2.14 -19.57
C MET A 65 8.05 2.61 -19.96
N THR A 66 9.08 1.77 -19.77
CA THR A 66 10.47 2.15 -20.07
C THR A 66 10.70 2.35 -21.57
N ILE A 67 10.17 1.46 -22.41
CA ILE A 67 10.35 1.54 -23.87
C ILE A 67 9.68 2.80 -24.44
N PRO A 68 8.38 3.09 -24.17
CA PRO A 68 7.76 4.34 -24.60
C PRO A 68 8.43 5.60 -24.03
N ALA A 69 8.89 5.57 -22.79
CA ALA A 69 9.59 6.71 -22.17
C ALA A 69 10.93 7.03 -22.84
N ILE A 70 11.64 6.03 -23.39
CA ILE A 70 12.87 6.23 -24.16
C ILE A 70 12.59 6.65 -25.60
N LEU A 71 11.55 6.09 -26.23
CA LEU A 71 11.22 6.35 -27.63
C LEU A 71 10.50 7.68 -27.85
N ALA A 72 9.64 8.11 -26.93
CA ALA A 72 8.85 9.34 -27.09
C ALA A 72 9.72 10.61 -27.27
N PRO A 73 10.84 10.80 -26.53
CA PRO A 73 11.77 11.90 -26.77
C PRO A 73 12.40 11.89 -28.17
N LEU A 74 12.63 10.71 -28.76
CA LEU A 74 13.20 10.60 -30.11
C LEU A 74 12.25 11.17 -31.16
N GLY A 75 10.93 11.09 -30.94
CA GLY A 75 9.93 11.69 -31.82
C GLY A 75 10.07 13.21 -31.96
N VAL A 76 10.58 13.90 -30.93
CA VAL A 76 10.90 15.33 -31.00
C VAL A 76 12.08 15.56 -31.95
N VAL A 77 13.13 14.72 -31.86
CA VAL A 77 14.30 14.79 -32.76
C VAL A 77 13.89 14.52 -34.21
N PHE A 78 13.08 13.49 -34.46
CA PHE A 78 12.56 13.18 -35.78
C PHE A 78 11.67 14.29 -36.33
N GLY A 79 10.80 14.88 -35.49
CA GLY A 79 9.96 16.01 -35.88
C GLY A 79 10.76 17.27 -36.25
N LEU A 80 11.85 17.55 -35.52
CA LEU A 80 12.77 18.64 -35.84
C LEU A 80 13.52 18.40 -37.15
N ILE A 81 14.00 17.16 -37.38
CA ILE A 81 14.66 16.77 -38.63
C ILE A 81 13.69 16.90 -39.80
N ALA A 82 12.46 16.42 -39.66
CA ALA A 82 11.41 16.55 -40.67
C ALA A 82 11.16 18.03 -41.00
N LEU A 83 11.00 18.88 -39.99
CA LEU A 83 10.77 20.31 -40.18
C LEU A 83 11.96 21.00 -40.89
N LEU A 84 13.20 20.58 -40.62
CA LEU A 84 14.39 21.08 -41.30
C LEU A 84 14.51 20.63 -42.77
N ILE A 85 14.10 19.40 -43.08
CA ILE A 85 14.15 18.83 -44.44
C ILE A 85 12.98 19.36 -45.29
N SER A 86 11.82 19.64 -44.69
CA SER A 86 10.61 20.14 -45.35
C SER A 86 10.68 21.61 -45.79
N PHE A 87 11.82 22.29 -45.64
CA PHE A 87 11.99 23.70 -46.03
C PHE A 87 11.70 24.06 -47.51
N PRO A 88 11.64 23.14 -48.49
CA PRO A 88 11.19 23.47 -49.84
C PRO A 88 9.66 23.41 -50.03
N ASP A 89 8.93 22.62 -49.22
CA ASP A 89 7.50 22.31 -49.46
C ASP A 89 6.63 22.63 -48.22
N PRO A 90 5.82 23.70 -48.26
CA PRO A 90 5.05 24.16 -47.09
C PRO A 90 3.97 23.18 -46.61
N GLY A 91 3.58 22.21 -47.44
CA GLY A 91 2.62 21.16 -47.08
C GLY A 91 3.12 20.22 -45.98
N ASP A 92 4.43 19.99 -45.88
CA ASP A 92 5.03 19.03 -44.94
C ASP A 92 5.39 19.65 -43.58
N ILE A 93 5.42 20.98 -43.49
CA ILE A 93 5.68 21.73 -42.24
C ILE A 93 4.63 21.39 -41.17
N GLY A 94 3.38 21.20 -41.57
CA GLY A 94 2.28 20.83 -40.67
C GLY A 94 2.50 19.46 -40.01
N MET A 95 2.99 18.48 -40.76
CA MET A 95 3.27 17.13 -40.26
C MET A 95 4.45 17.13 -39.27
N GLY A 96 5.50 17.93 -39.52
CA GLY A 96 6.60 18.11 -38.57
C GLY A 96 6.13 18.69 -37.24
N LEU A 97 5.31 19.74 -37.27
CA LEU A 97 4.77 20.38 -36.06
C LEU A 97 3.85 19.43 -35.26
N ILE A 98 2.95 18.71 -35.93
CA ILE A 98 2.07 17.71 -35.30
C ILE A 98 2.90 16.62 -34.62
N THR A 99 3.96 16.16 -35.27
CA THR A 99 4.86 15.14 -34.74
C THR A 99 5.59 15.63 -33.50
N ILE A 100 6.09 16.87 -33.49
CA ILE A 100 6.76 17.47 -32.32
C ILE A 100 5.79 17.58 -31.14
N VAL A 101 4.61 18.17 -31.35
CA VAL A 101 3.62 18.39 -30.29
C VAL A 101 3.11 17.05 -29.73
N GLY A 102 2.80 16.09 -30.60
CA GLY A 102 2.39 14.75 -30.20
C GLY A 102 3.48 14.02 -29.41
N SER A 103 4.75 14.14 -29.84
CA SER A 103 5.90 13.54 -29.16
C SER A 103 6.16 14.17 -27.80
N LEU A 104 5.99 15.47 -27.65
CA LEU A 104 6.11 16.16 -26.35
C LEU A 104 5.04 15.70 -25.36
N LEU A 105 3.77 15.58 -25.80
CA LEU A 105 2.68 15.06 -24.98
C LEU A 105 2.95 13.60 -24.56
N CYS A 106 3.34 12.75 -25.50
CA CYS A 106 3.72 11.37 -25.21
C CYS A 106 4.89 11.31 -24.24
N THR A 107 5.92 12.13 -24.45
CA THR A 107 7.10 12.19 -23.58
C THR A 107 6.71 12.56 -22.15
N ALA A 108 5.88 13.59 -21.97
CA ALA A 108 5.42 13.99 -20.65
C ALA A 108 4.64 12.88 -19.94
N LEU A 109 3.72 12.21 -20.65
CA LEU A 109 2.91 11.13 -20.09
C LEU A 109 3.74 9.89 -19.73
N PHE A 110 4.56 9.40 -20.68
CA PHE A 110 5.33 8.18 -20.48
C PHE A 110 6.50 8.38 -19.52
N THR A 111 7.23 9.49 -19.61
CA THR A 111 8.33 9.80 -18.69
C THR A 111 7.79 10.11 -17.30
N GLY A 112 6.72 10.89 -17.19
CA GLY A 112 6.06 11.17 -15.91
C GLY A 112 5.57 9.89 -15.23
N GLY A 113 4.85 9.03 -15.97
CA GLY A 113 4.40 7.72 -15.50
C GLY A 113 5.56 6.80 -15.09
N TRP A 114 6.65 6.79 -15.86
CA TRP A 114 7.84 6.00 -15.57
C TRP A 114 8.54 6.46 -14.28
N VAL A 115 8.76 7.77 -14.10
CA VAL A 115 9.37 8.32 -12.87
C VAL A 115 8.52 8.01 -11.63
N LEU A 116 7.19 8.16 -11.72
CA LEU A 116 6.29 7.81 -10.62
C LEU A 116 6.34 6.31 -10.30
N SER A 117 6.46 5.46 -11.31
CA SER A 117 6.56 4.01 -11.15
C SER A 117 7.88 3.61 -10.48
N ILE A 118 9.01 4.22 -10.87
CA ILE A 118 10.32 4.02 -10.21
C ILE A 118 10.28 4.49 -8.75
N LYS A 119 9.69 5.67 -8.49
CA LYS A 119 9.56 6.17 -7.12
C LYS A 119 8.76 5.20 -6.25
N ALA A 120 7.62 4.74 -6.74
CA ALA A 120 6.79 3.75 -6.03
C ALA A 120 7.53 2.42 -5.81
N LEU A 121 8.33 1.96 -6.79
CA LEU A 121 9.17 0.76 -6.64
C LEU A 121 10.24 0.95 -5.56
N ARG A 122 10.88 2.11 -5.51
CA ARG A 122 11.91 2.41 -4.50
C ARG A 122 11.31 2.45 -3.10
N GLU A 123 10.16 3.09 -2.94
CA GLU A 123 9.42 3.14 -1.67
C GLU A 123 8.99 1.72 -1.23
N GLU A 124 8.40 0.92 -2.12
CA GLU A 124 8.04 -0.47 -1.81
C GLU A 124 9.28 -1.32 -1.51
N TRP A 125 10.42 -1.08 -2.17
CA TRP A 125 11.67 -1.80 -1.89
C TRP A 125 12.24 -1.44 -0.51
N GLN A 126 12.25 -0.16 -0.14
CA GLN A 126 12.66 0.27 1.20
C GLN A 126 11.73 -0.31 2.26
N ALA A 127 10.42 -0.25 2.04
CA ALA A 127 9.43 -0.84 2.93
C ALA A 127 9.61 -2.37 3.08
N ARG A 128 9.95 -3.07 1.99
CA ARG A 128 10.30 -4.50 2.03
C ARG A 128 11.53 -4.78 2.88
N LYS A 129 12.58 -3.97 2.76
CA LYS A 129 13.79 -4.12 3.59
C LYS A 129 13.47 -3.95 5.07
N LEU A 130 12.70 -2.92 5.41
CA LEU A 130 12.28 -2.65 6.80
C LEU A 130 11.39 -3.78 7.34
N ARG A 131 10.44 -4.28 6.54
CA ARG A 131 9.61 -5.44 6.88
C ARG A 131 10.43 -6.70 7.13
N LYS A 132 11.39 -6.99 6.24
CA LYS A 132 12.27 -8.16 6.39
C LYS A 132 13.14 -8.05 7.64
N ALA A 133 13.63 -6.86 7.97
CA ALA A 133 14.41 -6.64 9.19
C ALA A 133 13.58 -6.84 10.46
N LYS A 134 12.29 -6.50 10.43
CA LYS A 134 11.35 -6.67 11.56
C LYS A 134 10.64 -8.04 11.58
N GLY A 135 10.83 -8.89 10.57
CA GLY A 135 10.15 -10.18 10.46
C GLY A 135 8.64 -10.09 10.19
N LEU A 136 8.13 -8.91 9.80
CA LEU A 136 6.69 -8.68 9.60
C LEU A 136 6.30 -8.87 8.11
N PRO A 137 5.24 -9.63 7.82
CA PRO A 137 4.72 -9.74 6.46
C PRO A 137 4.04 -8.44 5.99
N LYS A 138 3.73 -8.36 4.69
CA LYS A 138 2.94 -7.23 4.16
C LYS A 138 1.47 -7.43 4.53
N PRO A 139 0.79 -6.44 5.14
CA PRO A 139 -0.65 -6.53 5.37
C PRO A 139 -1.38 -6.54 4.02
N LEU A 140 -2.26 -7.52 3.83
CA LEU A 140 -3.07 -7.70 2.63
C LEU A 140 -4.43 -7.01 2.71
N TYR A 141 -5.05 -7.01 3.89
CA TYR A 141 -6.27 -6.31 4.18
C TYR A 141 -6.38 -6.09 5.69
N ALA A 142 -6.99 -4.99 6.09
CA ALA A 142 -7.28 -4.70 7.50
C ALA A 142 -8.38 -5.62 8.02
N VAL A 143 -8.29 -5.95 9.30
CA VAL A 143 -9.34 -6.61 10.05
C VAL A 143 -9.82 -5.71 11.17
N THR A 144 -11.04 -5.93 11.64
CA THR A 144 -11.58 -5.19 12.78
C THR A 144 -10.99 -5.70 14.09
N ASP A 145 -11.04 -4.87 15.14
CA ASP A 145 -10.58 -5.26 16.49
C ASP A 145 -11.30 -6.52 16.99
N ASP A 146 -12.58 -6.72 16.67
CA ASP A 146 -13.32 -7.93 17.03
C ASP A 146 -12.81 -9.20 16.33
N GLN A 147 -12.48 -9.09 15.04
CA GLN A 147 -11.91 -10.21 14.28
C GLN A 147 -10.50 -10.53 14.77
N ALA A 148 -9.69 -9.51 15.01
CA ALA A 148 -8.34 -9.66 15.52
C ALA A 148 -8.37 -10.28 16.93
N ARG A 149 -9.22 -9.76 17.82
CA ARG A 149 -9.36 -10.26 19.19
C ARG A 149 -9.71 -11.74 19.22
N ARG A 150 -10.74 -12.17 18.47
CA ARG A 150 -11.12 -13.59 18.40
C ARG A 150 -9.95 -14.47 17.95
N TRP A 151 -9.19 -14.02 16.97
CA TRP A 151 -8.04 -14.76 16.48
C TRP A 151 -6.93 -14.89 17.53
N PHE A 152 -6.62 -13.82 18.27
CA PHE A 152 -5.62 -13.85 19.36
C PHE A 152 -6.12 -14.58 20.61
N GLU A 153 -7.43 -14.65 20.83
CA GLU A 153 -8.06 -15.52 21.85
C GLU A 153 -7.87 -17.00 21.50
N GLU A 154 -8.07 -17.38 20.22
CA GLU A 154 -7.89 -18.75 19.73
C GLU A 154 -6.41 -19.16 19.59
N HIS A 155 -5.52 -18.20 19.36
CA HIS A 155 -4.08 -18.41 19.19
C HIS A 155 -3.31 -17.64 20.28
N PRO A 156 -3.33 -18.14 21.53
CA PRO A 156 -2.65 -17.48 22.63
C PRO A 156 -1.16 -17.36 22.32
N GLY A 157 -0.67 -16.12 22.30
CA GLY A 157 0.67 -15.79 21.81
C GLY A 157 1.15 -14.43 22.29
N THR A 158 1.71 -13.63 21.39
CA THR A 158 2.52 -12.44 21.68
C THR A 158 1.77 -11.16 22.09
N LEU A 159 0.44 -11.13 22.01
CA LEU A 159 -0.36 -9.94 22.29
C LEU A 159 -1.34 -10.19 23.44
N GLU A 160 -1.32 -9.31 24.45
CA GLU A 160 -2.27 -9.37 25.56
C GLU A 160 -3.66 -8.89 25.12
N ILE A 161 -4.71 -9.57 25.57
CA ILE A 161 -6.11 -9.23 25.24
C ILE A 161 -6.60 -8.18 26.23
N THR A 162 -6.34 -6.91 25.92
CA THR A 162 -6.73 -5.76 26.76
C THR A 162 -7.52 -4.72 25.96
N ARG A 163 -8.34 -3.93 26.66
CA ARG A 163 -9.10 -2.81 26.07
C ARG A 163 -8.19 -1.80 25.38
N GLU A 164 -6.96 -1.62 25.87
CA GLU A 164 -5.96 -0.73 25.26
C GLU A 164 -5.47 -1.23 23.90
N ASN A 165 -5.30 -2.55 23.75
CA ASN A 165 -4.85 -3.14 22.49
C ASN A 165 -6.00 -3.26 21.48
N PHE A 166 -7.24 -3.45 21.94
CA PHE A 166 -8.43 -3.61 21.10
C PHE A 166 -9.52 -2.57 21.46
N PRO A 167 -9.24 -1.27 21.27
CA PRO A 167 -10.10 -0.20 21.76
C PRO A 167 -11.51 -0.22 21.16
N ASN A 168 -11.64 -0.66 19.90
CA ASN A 168 -12.91 -0.66 19.18
C ASN A 168 -13.63 -2.02 19.24
N SER A 169 -13.17 -2.97 20.05
CA SER A 169 -13.86 -4.25 20.20
C SER A 169 -15.21 -4.06 20.91
N THR A 170 -16.27 -4.60 20.31
CA THR A 170 -17.63 -4.61 20.88
C THR A 170 -17.80 -5.65 21.98
N SER A 171 -16.86 -6.59 22.08
CA SER A 171 -16.90 -7.65 23.08
C SER A 171 -16.42 -7.13 24.45
N PRO A 172 -17.05 -7.54 25.56
CA PRO A 172 -16.63 -7.13 26.90
C PRO A 172 -15.25 -7.71 27.25
N PHE A 173 -14.46 -6.98 28.02
CA PHE A 173 -13.15 -7.40 28.54
C PHE A 173 -13.26 -7.89 29.99
N PRO A 174 -12.27 -8.65 30.50
CA PRO A 174 -12.23 -9.04 31.90
C PRO A 174 -12.39 -7.82 32.82
N GLY A 175 -13.40 -7.83 33.68
CA GLY A 175 -13.74 -6.72 34.58
C GLY A 175 -14.83 -5.77 34.09
N GLU A 176 -15.33 -5.96 32.87
CA GLU A 176 -16.46 -5.18 32.32
C GLU A 176 -17.81 -5.90 32.47
N PRO A 177 -18.92 -5.15 32.60
CA PRO A 177 -20.25 -5.74 32.69
C PRO A 177 -20.58 -6.55 31.43
N GLY A 178 -21.06 -7.79 31.63
CA GLY A 178 -21.39 -8.70 30.54
C GLY A 178 -20.23 -9.59 30.07
N PHE A 179 -19.05 -9.50 30.69
CA PHE A 179 -17.96 -10.43 30.40
C PHE A 179 -18.31 -11.86 30.79
N ILE A 180 -18.31 -12.75 29.80
CA ILE A 180 -18.35 -14.20 29.99
C ILE A 180 -16.99 -14.71 29.57
N ALA A 181 -16.28 -15.39 30.49
CA ALA A 181 -15.00 -16.00 30.16
C ALA A 181 -15.20 -16.99 29.00
N PRO A 182 -14.41 -16.92 27.92
CA PRO A 182 -14.50 -17.89 26.85
C PRO A 182 -14.24 -19.28 27.42
N GLU A 183 -15.13 -20.22 27.12
CA GLU A 183 -14.94 -21.62 27.46
C GLU A 183 -13.69 -22.10 26.73
N ARG A 184 -12.60 -22.37 27.47
CA ARG A 184 -11.39 -23.00 26.91
C ARG A 184 -11.83 -24.35 26.34
N THR A 185 -12.05 -24.40 25.04
CA THR A 185 -12.21 -25.66 24.35
C THR A 185 -10.82 -26.25 24.25
N ASP A 186 -10.51 -27.25 25.07
CA ASP A 186 -9.27 -28.03 25.07
C ASP A 186 -9.07 -28.87 23.78
N ARG A 187 -9.62 -28.41 22.65
CA ARG A 187 -9.32 -28.99 21.35
C ARG A 187 -7.97 -28.45 20.90
N GLY A 188 -6.93 -29.15 21.34
CA GLY A 188 -5.62 -29.09 20.71
C GLY A 188 -5.71 -29.27 19.19
N PRO A 189 -4.65 -28.93 18.45
CA PRO A 189 -4.66 -28.98 16.99
C PRO A 189 -5.13 -30.35 16.51
N GLN A 190 -6.23 -30.39 15.74
CA GLN A 190 -6.57 -31.59 14.98
C GLN A 190 -5.56 -31.73 13.83
N PRO A 191 -5.03 -32.94 13.60
CA PRO A 191 -3.99 -33.20 12.60
C PRO A 191 -4.44 -32.91 11.16
#